data_AF-A0A1S2FAL1-F1
#
_entry.id   AF-A0A1S2FAL1-F1
#
_cell.length_a   1.000
_cell.length_b   1.000
_cell.length_c   1.000
_cell.angle_alpha   90.00
_cell.angle_beta   90.00
_cell.angle_gamma   90.00
#
_symmetry.space_group_name_H-M   'P 1'
#
loop_
_entity.id
_entity.type
_entity.pdbx_description
1 polymer ?
#
loop_
_entity_poly.entity_id
_entity_poly.type
_entity_poly.pdbx_seq_one_letter_code
_entity_poly.pdbx_strand_id
1 'polypeptide(L)' 'MNMHHVPGDRYNGLFLTQLSQPHIVVNRQVWDQITAKLPQEYAIPDFRIINLMMNDEPSPQREVGW' A
#
# COMPACT_ATOMS: atom_id res chain seq x y z
N MET A 1 29.42 7.63 0.91
CA MET A 1 27.97 7.36 0.84
C MET A 1 27.72 6.51 -0.39
N ASN A 2 27.36 5.23 -0.24
CA ASN A 2 27.16 4.34 -1.38
C ASN A 2 25.89 4.77 -2.14
N MET A 3 26.04 5.28 -3.37
CA MET A 3 24.94 5.82 -4.20
C MET A 3 23.86 4.79 -4.58
N HIS A 4 24.03 3.53 -4.19
CA HIS A 4 23.16 2.40 -4.52
C HIS A 4 21.95 2.24 -3.60
N HIS A 5 21.83 3.02 -2.52
CA HIS A 5 20.72 2.92 -1.57
C HIS A 5 19.89 4.21 -1.51
N VAL A 6 18.58 4.04 -1.31
CA VAL A 6 17.63 5.12 -1.00
C VAL A 6 16.83 4.77 0.25
N PRO A 7 16.28 5.76 0.99
CA PRO A 7 15.40 5.48 2.12
C PRO A 7 14.22 4.61 1.71
N GLY A 8 13.89 3.60 2.53
CA GLY A 8 12.73 2.74 2.34
C GLY A 8 11.42 3.52 2.31
N ASP A 9 11.36 4.67 3.01
CA ASP A 9 10.21 5.58 3.04
C ASP A 9 9.77 6.08 1.66
N ARG A 10 10.60 5.94 0.61
CA ARG A 10 10.15 6.19 -0.77
C ARG A 10 8.99 5.28 -1.19
N TYR A 11 8.90 4.08 -0.64
CA TYR A 11 7.76 3.17 -0.84
C TYR A 11 6.45 3.71 -0.27
N ASN A 12 6.47 4.63 0.70
CA ASN A 12 5.25 5.14 1.34
C ASN A 12 4.30 5.80 0.34
N GLY A 13 4.81 6.38 -0.76
CA GLY A 13 3.98 6.94 -1.82
C GLY A 13 3.10 5.90 -2.53
N LEU A 14 3.41 4.61 -2.42
CA LEU A 14 2.61 3.52 -3.00
C LEU A 14 1.47 3.06 -2.09
N PHE A 15 1.44 3.47 -0.82
CA PHE A 15 0.46 2.98 0.15
C PHE A 15 -0.51 4.08 0.56
N LEU A 16 -1.80 3.74 0.65
CA LEU A 16 -2.83 4.65 1.17
C LEU A 16 -2.57 5.02 2.64
N THR A 17 -1.98 4.08 3.39
CA THR A 17 -1.52 4.30 4.76
C THR A 17 0.01 4.28 4.79
N GLN A 18 0.60 5.40 5.17
CA GLN A 18 2.06 5.56 5.17
C GLN A 18 2.65 5.18 6.54
N LEU A 19 3.65 4.31 6.54
CA LEU A 19 4.38 3.91 7.75
C LEU A 19 5.87 4.17 7.53
N SER A 20 6.43 5.14 8.26
CA SER A 20 7.87 5.45 8.18
C SER A 20 8.70 4.41 8.91
N GLN A 21 9.75 3.92 8.25
CA GLN A 21 10.72 2.98 8.80
C GLN A 21 12.13 3.49 8.43
N PRO A 22 12.63 4.52 9.14
CA PRO A 22 13.78 5.32 8.70
C PRO A 22 15.12 4.56 8.67
N HIS A 23 15.17 3.38 9.29
CA HIS A 23 16.34 2.50 9.31
C HIS A 23 16.37 1.52 8.13
N ILE A 24 15.30 1.42 7.34
CA ILE A 24 15.23 0.57 6.16
C ILE A 24 15.76 1.35 4.96
N VAL A 25 16.65 0.72 4.20
CA VAL A 25 17.16 1.21 2.93
C VAL A 25 16.92 0.18 1.84
N VAL A 26 16.71 0.66 0.62
CA VAL A 26 16.38 -0.18 -0.53
C VAL A 26 17.33 0.10 -1.68
N ASN A 27 17.52 -0.87 -2.56
CA ASN A 27 18.38 -0.70 -3.72
C ASN A 27 17.77 0.32 -4.69
N ARG A 28 18.53 1.37 -5.02
CA ARG A 28 18.10 2.47 -5.90
C ARG A 28 17.70 1.98 -7.29
N GLN A 29 18.51 1.11 -7.90
CA GLN A 29 18.24 0.63 -9.26
C GLN A 29 16.94 -0.16 -9.32
N VAL A 30 16.67 -0.98 -8.30
CA VAL A 30 15.40 -1.70 -8.17
C VAL A 30 14.24 -0.73 -7.98
N TRP A 31 14.38 0.26 -7.11
CA TRP A 31 13.36 1.29 -6.88
C TRP A 31 13.02 2.09 -8.15
N ASP A 32 14.04 2.58 -8.85
CA ASP A 32 13.86 3.38 -10.07
C ASP A 32 13.16 2.57 -11.18
N GLN A 33 13.50 1.27 -11.31
CA GLN A 33 12.84 0.37 -12.25
C GLN A 33 11.37 0.09 -11.91
N ILE A 34 11.04 -0.03 -10.62
CA ILE A 34 9.66 -0.23 -10.16
C ILE A 34 8.84 1.01 -10.46
N THR A 35 9.28 2.18 -9.98
CA THR A 35 8.54 3.44 -10.13
C THR A 35 8.32 3.85 -11.58
N ALA A 36 9.29 3.61 -12.47
CA ALA A 36 9.15 3.91 -13.89
C ALA A 36 8.09 3.05 -14.62
N LYS A 37 7.67 1.93 -14.02
CA LYS A 37 6.69 0.99 -14.60
C LYS A 37 5.32 1.08 -13.94
N LEU A 38 5.20 1.78 -12.81
CA LEU A 38 3.93 1.92 -12.11
C LEU A 38 3.08 3.02 -12.77
N PRO A 39 1.76 2.82 -12.89
CA PRO A 39 0.83 3.89 -13.24
C PRO A 39 0.93 5.06 -12.26
N GLN A 40 0.65 6.28 -12.72
CA GLN A 40 0.72 7.49 -11.91
C GLN A 40 -0.17 7.44 -10.65
N GLU A 41 -1.29 6.72 -10.72
CA GLU A 41 -2.30 6.62 -9.65
C GLU A 41 -2.26 5.26 -8.95
N TYR A 42 -1.15 4.53 -9.07
CA TYR A 42 -1.00 3.23 -8.40
C TYR A 42 -0.91 3.39 -6.89
N ALA A 43 -1.84 2.77 -6.17
CA ALA A 43 -1.87 2.74 -4.71
C ALA A 43 -2.24 1.35 -4.18
N ILE A 44 -1.75 1.05 -2.98
CA ILE A 44 -1.98 -0.18 -2.23
C ILE A 44 -2.61 0.16 -0.87
N PRO A 45 -3.70 -0.49 -0.46
CA PRO A 45 -4.56 -1.34 -1.30
C PRO A 45 -5.22 -0.52 -2.41
N ASP A 46 -5.51 -1.18 -3.53
CA ASP A 46 -6.32 -0.60 -4.61
C ASP A 46 -7.81 -0.60 -4.22
N PHE A 47 -8.57 0.39 -4.68
CA PHE A 47 -9.98 0.60 -4.34
C PHE A 47 -10.88 -0.59 -4.66
N ARG A 48 -10.55 -1.40 -5.67
CA ARG A 48 -11.29 -2.65 -5.95
C ARG A 48 -11.25 -3.62 -4.76
N ILE A 49 -10.10 -3.73 -4.09
CA ILE A 49 -9.94 -4.57 -2.91
C ILE A 49 -10.67 -3.98 -1.71
N ILE A 50 -10.59 -2.66 -1.52
CA ILE A 50 -11.31 -1.95 -0.45
C ILE A 50 -12.81 -2.20 -0.56
N ASN A 51 -13.36 -2.07 -1.76
CA ASN A 51 -14.79 -2.29 -2.02
C ASN A 51 -15.19 -3.74 -1.76
N LEU A 52 -14.34 -4.71 -2.13
CA LEU A 52 -14.61 -6.13 -1.82
C LEU A 52 -14.68 -6.37 -0.31
N MET A 53 -13.74 -5.82 0.46
CA MET A 53 -13.70 -5.99 1.92
C MET A 53 -14.90 -5.36 2.63
N MET A 54 -15.38 -4.20 2.15
CA MET A 54 -16.54 -3.52 2.73
C MET A 54 -17.88 -4.21 2.43
N ASN A 55 -17.96 -4.98 1.33
CA ASN A 55 -19.18 -5.67 0.93
C ASN A 55 -19.39 -7.02 1.64
N ASP A 56 -18.37 -7.52 2.35
CA ASP A 56 -18.44 -8.75 3.16
C ASP A 56 -18.93 -8.49 4.59
N GLU A 57 -19.37 -7.26 4.92
CA GLU A 57 -20.01 -6.99 6.21
C GLU A 57 -21.24 -7.91 6.38
N PRO A 58 -21.22 -8.83 7.37
CA PRO A 58 -22.35 -9.73 7.58
C PRO A 58 -23.58 -8.89 7.86
N SER A 59 -24.66 -9.16 7.13
CA SER A 59 -25.95 -8.51 7.39
C SER A 59 -26.24 -8.59 8.89
N PRO A 60 -26.64 -7.49 9.56
CA PRO A 60 -26.97 -7.55 10.97
C PRO A 60 -27.99 -8.67 11.16
N GLN A 61 -27.60 -9.67 11.94
CA GLN A 61 -28.42 -10.84 12.23
C GLN A 61 -29.71 -10.28 12.82
N ARG A 62 -30.82 -10.40 12.09
CA ARG A 62 -32.12 -9.98 12.61
C ARG A 62 -32.32 -10.77 13.89
N GLU A 63 -32.23 -10.10 15.04
CA GLU A 63 -32.67 -10.66 16.30
C GLU A 63 -34.12 -11.06 16.12
N VAL A 64 -34.37 -12.37 15.99
CA VAL A 64 -35.71 -12.92 15.93
C VAL A 64 -36.22 -12.85 17.37
N GLY A 65 -36.82 -11.72 17.73
CA GLY A 65 -37.50 -11.52 19.00
C GLY A 65 -38.71 -12.45 19.10
N TRP A 66 -38.79 -13.16 20.22
CA TRP A 66 -39.91 -14.01 20.62
C TRP A 66 -41.21 -13.21 20.84
#